data_AF-A0AAE3YE83-F1
#
_entry.id   AF-A0AAE3YE83-F1
#
_cell.length_a   1.000
_cell.length_b   1.000
_cell.length_c   1.000
_cell.angle_alpha   90.00
_cell.angle_beta   90.00
_cell.angle_gamma   90.00
#
_symmetry.space_group_name_H-M   'P 1'
#
loop_
_entity.id
_entity.type
_entity.pdbx_description
1 polymer ?
#
loop_
_entity_poly.entity_id
_entity_poly.type
_entity_poly.pdbx_seq_one_letter_code
_entity_poly.pdbx_strand_id
1 'polypeptide(L)'
;MTALQPEGAADSAAPSAYPSPDAAAGAGVTVILAAAGQGTRLGAGVPKALAPLRGEPLAVHALRGVGQALPLAQIVVLQPPADPRLREAVESAFGAEAAGRIRWVDGGAERSDSVRAGLAAVETERVLVHDCARALVPPSVFADVLAALGAGADGAIPAVPVVDTVKLVSDDGAHISSTPPRSRLRAVQTPQGFRTEALRLAHSRPGGVEATDDAMLLEALGLDVRLVPGHADGLKVTGPLDVVLAEHILAAREEPAGPSSSIPTPGGPAMVTPQSPQGSQTLLPEPAFPMPRTGVAVDVHGFSDDPRRVLWLACLDWPGERALEGHSDGDVVAHACADALFSASGIGDLGSVFGVDRPDMAGASGERILGEAARLTREAGFVIGNIAVQLVAQGPVFSPRREEAQRRLSEIAGAPVTVSATTTDHLGFLGRKEGVMAVASALVAPAAGQPRPEREPSV
;
A
#
# COMPACT_ATOMS: atom_id res chain seq x y z
N MET A 1 10.19 43.06 33.68
CA MET A 1 10.17 41.67 33.19
C MET A 1 8.72 41.31 32.94
N THR A 2 8.26 41.52 31.72
CA THR A 2 6.87 41.26 31.31
C THR A 2 6.97 40.52 29.99
N ALA A 3 6.65 39.23 30.02
CA ALA A 3 6.73 38.35 28.86
C ALA A 3 5.62 38.71 27.87
N LEU A 4 6.01 39.01 26.63
CA LEU A 4 5.12 39.10 25.49
C LEU A 4 4.82 37.67 25.01
N GLN A 5 3.54 37.31 24.98
CA GLN A 5 3.04 36.10 24.33
C GLN A 5 3.18 36.23 22.80
N PRO A 6 3.56 35.18 22.07
CA PRO A 6 3.45 35.19 20.61
C PRO A 6 2.02 34.86 20.17
N GLU A 7 1.55 35.61 19.19
CA GLU A 7 0.24 35.49 18.53
C GLU A 7 0.07 34.13 17.84
N GLY A 8 -1.18 33.66 17.81
CA GLY A 8 -1.57 32.33 17.38
C GLY A 8 -1.20 32.01 15.93
N ALA A 9 -0.55 30.86 15.75
CA ALA A 9 -0.48 30.18 14.47
C ALA A 9 -1.90 29.82 14.02
N ALA A 10 -2.31 30.36 12.87
CA ALA A 10 -3.52 29.92 12.20
C ALA A 10 -3.41 28.43 11.91
N ASP A 11 -4.35 27.68 12.47
CA ASP A 11 -4.52 26.24 12.30
C ASP A 11 -4.80 25.95 10.81
N SER A 12 -3.76 25.53 10.07
CA SER A 12 -3.91 25.15 8.67
C SER A 12 -4.49 23.75 8.59
N ALA A 13 -5.82 23.68 8.57
CA ALA A 13 -6.55 22.46 8.27
C ALA A 13 -5.97 21.80 7.01
N ALA A 14 -5.63 20.50 7.11
CA ALA A 14 -5.21 19.69 5.98
C ALA A 14 -6.29 19.74 4.88
N PRO A 15 -5.95 20.05 3.62
CA PRO A 15 -6.95 20.13 2.58
C PRO A 15 -7.49 18.73 2.25
N SER A 16 -8.82 18.67 2.18
CA SER A 16 -9.63 17.61 1.58
C SER A 16 -9.09 17.23 0.18
N ALA A 17 -9.31 15.97 -0.22
CA ALA A 17 -8.99 15.43 -1.52
C ALA A 17 -9.31 16.44 -2.64
N TYR A 18 -8.30 16.72 -3.47
CA TYR A 18 -8.16 17.84 -4.40
C TYR A 18 -9.48 18.43 -4.95
N PRO A 19 -9.59 19.77 -5.04
CA PRO A 19 -10.77 20.42 -5.60
C PRO A 19 -11.07 19.87 -7.00
N SER A 20 -12.35 19.73 -7.34
CA SER A 20 -12.77 19.32 -8.67
C SER A 20 -12.18 20.27 -9.73
N PRO A 21 -11.56 19.74 -10.80
CA PRO A 21 -10.91 20.57 -11.82
C PRO A 21 -11.92 21.51 -12.49
N ASP A 22 -11.47 22.71 -12.86
CA ASP A 22 -12.23 23.64 -13.68
C ASP A 22 -12.53 22.99 -15.05
N ALA A 23 -13.81 22.93 -15.44
CA ALA A 23 -14.24 22.30 -16.69
C ALA A 23 -13.62 22.94 -17.95
N ALA A 24 -13.09 24.17 -17.85
CA ALA A 24 -12.36 24.85 -18.92
C ALA A 24 -10.85 24.56 -18.93
N ALA A 25 -10.32 23.82 -17.94
CA ALA A 25 -8.89 23.57 -17.81
C ALA A 25 -8.32 22.77 -19.00
N GLY A 26 -7.22 23.28 -19.56
CA GLY A 26 -6.50 22.64 -20.67
C GLY A 26 -6.88 23.12 -22.08
N ALA A 27 -7.86 24.03 -22.23
CA ALA A 27 -8.14 24.64 -23.53
C ALA A 27 -6.90 25.40 -24.07
N GLY A 28 -6.49 25.10 -25.30
CA GLY A 28 -5.29 25.70 -25.90
C GLY A 28 -3.96 25.21 -25.31
N VAL A 29 -3.95 24.01 -24.72
CA VAL A 29 -2.75 23.37 -24.16
C VAL A 29 -2.50 22.01 -24.84
N THR A 30 -1.24 21.71 -25.15
CA THR A 30 -0.81 20.36 -25.51
C THR A 30 0.13 19.79 -24.44
N VAL A 31 -0.12 18.57 -24.00
CA VAL A 31 0.80 17.82 -23.13
C VAL A 31 1.62 16.85 -23.97
N ILE A 32 2.94 17.02 -23.95
CA ILE A 32 3.90 16.05 -24.47
C ILE A 32 4.28 15.10 -23.34
N LEU A 33 3.87 13.84 -23.45
CA LEU A 33 4.27 12.78 -22.53
C LEU A 33 5.54 12.09 -23.03
N ALA A 34 6.65 12.28 -22.33
CA ALA A 34 7.93 11.64 -22.62
C ALA A 34 7.92 10.17 -22.15
N ALA A 35 7.71 9.24 -23.08
CA ALA A 35 7.59 7.80 -22.84
C ALA A 35 8.57 6.93 -23.65
N ALA A 36 9.49 7.53 -24.41
CA ALA A 36 10.44 6.82 -25.27
C ALA A 36 11.68 6.23 -24.55
N GLY A 37 11.82 6.48 -23.24
CA GLY A 37 13.00 6.07 -22.47
C GLY A 37 13.08 4.57 -22.20
N GLN A 38 14.27 3.98 -22.42
CA GLN A 38 14.54 2.53 -22.39
C GLN A 38 14.60 1.89 -20.99
N GLY A 39 14.40 2.64 -19.90
CA GLY A 39 14.13 2.05 -18.57
C GLY A 39 15.26 1.23 -17.91
N THR A 40 16.53 1.48 -18.23
CA THR A 40 17.70 0.65 -17.83
C THR A 40 17.85 0.34 -16.33
N ARG A 41 17.22 1.12 -15.43
CA ARG A 41 17.30 0.98 -13.96
C ARG A 41 16.13 0.23 -13.32
N LEU A 42 14.99 0.09 -14.00
CA LEU A 42 13.78 -0.58 -13.47
C LEU A 42 13.75 -2.10 -13.78
N GLY A 43 14.84 -2.63 -14.34
CA GLY A 43 14.99 -4.07 -14.62
C GLY A 43 14.25 -4.54 -15.87
N ALA A 44 14.88 -5.49 -16.58
CA ALA A 44 14.29 -6.38 -17.59
C ALA A 44 13.93 -5.86 -19.00
N GLY A 45 14.63 -4.86 -19.55
CA GLY A 45 14.57 -4.58 -21.01
C GLY A 45 13.19 -4.17 -21.55
N VAL A 46 12.27 -3.80 -20.66
CA VAL A 46 10.94 -3.26 -20.98
C VAL A 46 11.05 -1.73 -20.93
N PRO A 47 10.52 -1.00 -21.94
CA PRO A 47 10.47 0.46 -21.91
C PRO A 47 9.87 0.98 -20.61
N LYS A 48 10.42 2.06 -20.06
CA LYS A 48 10.03 2.57 -18.74
C LYS A 48 8.52 2.87 -18.64
N ALA A 49 7.94 3.36 -19.73
CA ALA A 49 6.53 3.66 -19.84
C ALA A 49 5.61 2.45 -19.58
N LEU A 50 6.12 1.24 -19.86
CA LEU A 50 5.44 -0.04 -19.72
C LEU A 50 5.73 -0.73 -18.38
N ALA A 51 6.59 -0.16 -17.53
CA ALA A 51 6.82 -0.71 -16.20
C ALA A 51 5.49 -0.75 -15.42
N PRO A 52 5.13 -1.88 -14.82
CA PRO A 52 3.86 -2.03 -14.13
C PRO A 52 3.88 -1.29 -12.78
N LEU A 53 2.77 -0.62 -12.47
CA LEU A 53 2.44 -0.06 -11.17
C LEU A 53 1.04 -0.55 -10.81
N ARG A 54 0.92 -1.43 -9.80
CA ARG A 54 -0.32 -2.16 -9.48
C ARG A 54 -0.97 -2.86 -10.69
N GLY A 55 -0.16 -3.47 -11.54
CA GLY A 55 -0.61 -4.24 -12.72
C GLY A 55 -0.90 -3.41 -13.98
N GLU A 56 -0.81 -2.08 -13.91
CA GLU A 56 -1.06 -1.18 -15.04
C GLU A 56 0.19 -0.36 -15.40
N PRO A 57 0.50 -0.09 -16.68
CA PRO A 57 1.69 0.66 -17.08
C PRO A 57 1.78 2.08 -16.48
N LEU A 58 2.99 2.51 -16.12
CA LEU A 58 3.24 3.88 -15.63
C LEU A 58 2.68 4.97 -16.54
N ALA A 59 2.79 4.80 -17.86
CA ALA A 59 2.27 5.78 -18.80
C ALA A 59 0.73 5.90 -18.76
N VAL A 60 0.03 4.81 -18.45
CA VAL A 60 -1.43 4.84 -18.32
C VAL A 60 -1.84 5.61 -17.07
N HIS A 61 -1.15 5.39 -15.93
CA HIS A 61 -1.34 6.20 -14.73
C HIS A 61 -1.08 7.69 -14.99
N ALA A 62 0.03 8.01 -15.68
CA ALA A 62 0.35 9.39 -16.05
C ALA A 62 -0.73 10.04 -16.94
N LEU A 63 -1.23 9.31 -17.94
CA LEU A 63 -2.32 9.78 -18.82
C LEU A 63 -3.63 9.98 -18.06
N ARG A 64 -3.95 9.11 -17.09
CA ARG A 64 -5.11 9.28 -16.22
C ARG A 64 -4.99 10.56 -15.40
N GLY A 65 -3.82 10.83 -14.82
CA GLY A 65 -3.54 12.08 -14.09
C GLY A 65 -3.64 13.32 -14.99
N VAL A 66 -3.09 13.26 -16.20
CA VAL A 66 -3.22 14.34 -17.20
C VAL A 66 -4.68 14.58 -17.58
N GLY A 67 -5.45 13.53 -17.86
CA GLY A 67 -6.86 13.66 -18.22
C GLY A 67 -7.73 14.21 -17.08
N GLN A 68 -7.41 13.89 -15.83
CA GLN A 68 -8.06 14.47 -14.66
C GLN A 68 -7.69 15.94 -14.47
N ALA A 69 -6.42 16.30 -14.68
CA ALA A 69 -5.95 17.66 -14.49
C ALA A 69 -6.37 18.62 -15.62
N LEU A 70 -6.35 18.13 -16.86
CA LEU A 70 -6.49 18.91 -18.09
C LEU A 70 -7.38 18.17 -19.10
N PRO A 71 -8.70 18.06 -18.84
CA PRO A 71 -9.61 17.26 -19.66
C PRO A 71 -9.72 17.72 -21.12
N LEU A 72 -9.40 18.98 -21.42
CA LEU A 72 -9.45 19.55 -22.77
C LEU A 72 -8.09 19.62 -23.48
N ALA A 73 -7.01 19.17 -22.84
CA ALA A 73 -5.68 19.23 -23.45
C ALA A 73 -5.53 18.25 -24.61
N GLN A 74 -4.80 18.67 -25.64
CA GLN A 74 -4.30 17.76 -26.66
C GLN A 74 -3.15 16.93 -26.09
N ILE A 75 -3.03 15.66 -26.48
CA ILE A 75 -1.99 14.76 -25.96
C ILE A 75 -1.09 14.29 -27.10
N VAL A 76 0.21 14.51 -26.93
CA VAL A 76 1.27 13.94 -27.78
C VAL A 76 2.06 12.95 -26.93
N VAL A 77 2.17 11.69 -27.36
CA VAL A 77 2.97 10.67 -26.65
C VAL A 77 4.23 10.38 -27.46
N LEU A 78 5.38 10.56 -26.83
CA LEU A 78 6.68 10.17 -27.37
C LEU A 78 6.94 8.71 -27.04
N GLN A 79 6.86 7.82 -28.01
CA GLN A 79 7.03 6.37 -27.80
C GLN A 79 8.40 5.88 -28.28
N PRO A 80 8.89 4.72 -27.79
CA PRO A 80 10.02 4.05 -28.42
C PRO A 80 9.71 3.75 -29.90
N PRO A 81 10.66 3.99 -30.84
CA PRO A 81 10.43 3.73 -32.26
C PRO A 81 10.02 2.29 -32.52
N ALA A 82 9.00 2.09 -33.37
CA ALA A 82 8.50 0.79 -33.81
C ALA A 82 8.06 -0.19 -32.68
N ASP A 83 7.67 0.33 -31.50
CA ASP A 83 7.13 -0.48 -30.40
C ASP A 83 5.63 -0.22 -30.18
N PRO A 84 4.72 -1.11 -30.62
CA PRO A 84 3.28 -0.89 -30.51
C PRO A 84 2.74 -1.12 -29.10
N ARG A 85 3.51 -1.74 -28.19
CA ARG A 85 3.00 -2.21 -26.88
C ARG A 85 2.45 -1.08 -26.01
N LEU A 86 3.04 0.11 -26.08
CA LEU A 86 2.54 1.26 -25.33
C LEU A 86 1.17 1.71 -25.85
N ARG A 87 1.00 1.74 -27.17
CA ARG A 87 -0.29 2.08 -27.79
C ARG A 87 -1.37 1.06 -27.45
N GLU A 88 -1.03 -0.23 -27.51
CA GLU A 88 -1.94 -1.33 -27.13
C GLU A 88 -2.37 -1.23 -25.66
N ALA A 89 -1.44 -0.93 -24.75
CA ALA A 89 -1.75 -0.75 -23.34
C ALA A 89 -2.69 0.44 -23.08
N VAL A 90 -2.46 1.56 -23.76
CA VAL A 90 -3.31 2.76 -23.66
C VAL A 90 -4.69 2.49 -24.25
N GLU A 91 -4.77 1.79 -25.39
CA GLU A 91 -6.04 1.38 -25.99
C GLU A 91 -6.83 0.42 -25.10
N SER A 92 -6.15 -0.54 -24.44
CA SER A 92 -6.77 -1.43 -23.47
C SER A 92 -7.36 -0.67 -22.27
N ALA A 93 -6.65 0.34 -21.76
CA ALA A 93 -7.06 1.09 -20.58
C ALA A 93 -8.15 2.15 -20.83
N PHE A 94 -8.11 2.83 -21.98
CA PHE A 94 -9.00 3.97 -22.27
C PHE A 94 -9.97 3.73 -23.45
N GLY A 95 -9.83 2.62 -24.16
CA GLY A 95 -10.58 2.32 -25.38
C GLY A 95 -9.99 2.94 -26.64
N ALA A 96 -10.34 2.36 -27.79
CA ALA A 96 -9.83 2.75 -29.11
C ALA A 96 -10.11 4.22 -29.47
N GLU A 97 -11.27 4.76 -29.07
CA GLU A 97 -11.62 6.14 -29.37
C GLU A 97 -10.70 7.14 -28.66
N ALA A 98 -10.47 6.95 -27.35
CA ALA A 98 -9.60 7.82 -26.57
C ALA A 98 -8.14 7.69 -27.02
N ALA A 99 -7.67 6.46 -27.27
CA ALA A 99 -6.34 6.22 -27.81
C ALA A 99 -6.16 6.83 -29.23
N GLY A 100 -7.23 6.87 -30.02
CA GLY A 100 -7.25 7.51 -31.35
C GLY A 100 -7.14 9.03 -31.32
N ARG A 101 -7.43 9.68 -30.18
CA ARG A 101 -7.24 11.13 -29.99
C ARG A 101 -5.81 11.51 -29.62
N ILE A 102 -4.98 10.54 -29.24
CA ILE A 102 -3.57 10.75 -28.91
C ILE A 102 -2.74 10.83 -30.20
N ARG A 103 -1.88 11.84 -30.30
CA ARG A 103 -0.89 11.95 -31.37
C ARG A 103 0.39 11.21 -30.98
N TRP A 104 0.66 10.10 -31.65
CA TRP A 104 1.83 9.26 -31.41
C TRP A 104 3.02 9.75 -32.23
N VAL A 105 4.18 9.92 -31.59
CA VAL A 105 5.42 10.36 -32.21
C VAL A 105 6.56 9.47 -31.74
N ASP A 106 7.37 8.98 -32.68
CA ASP A 106 8.55 8.18 -32.33
C ASP A 106 9.63 9.08 -31.72
N GLY A 107 10.23 8.62 -30.61
CA GLY A 107 11.33 9.29 -29.94
C GLY A 107 12.61 9.31 -30.78
N GLY A 108 13.45 10.32 -30.54
CA GLY A 108 14.79 10.41 -31.12
C GLY A 108 15.86 9.69 -30.30
N ALA A 109 17.12 9.79 -30.72
CA ALA A 109 18.26 9.19 -30.03
C ALA A 109 18.44 9.77 -28.62
N GLU A 110 18.31 11.09 -28.50
CA GLU A 110 18.41 11.81 -27.22
C GLU A 110 17.04 12.33 -26.74
N ARG A 111 16.98 12.71 -25.45
CA ARG A 111 15.79 13.34 -24.87
C ARG A 111 15.37 14.58 -25.67
N SER A 112 16.35 15.44 -26.01
CA SER A 112 16.08 16.69 -26.74
C SER A 112 15.54 16.45 -28.15
N ASP A 113 15.98 15.38 -28.83
CA ASP A 113 15.47 15.03 -30.16
C ASP A 113 14.03 14.55 -30.10
N SER A 114 13.72 13.74 -29.09
CA SER A 114 12.36 13.26 -28.83
C SER A 114 11.40 14.43 -28.56
N VAL A 115 11.80 15.39 -27.73
CA VAL A 115 10.99 16.59 -27.45
C VAL A 115 10.82 17.45 -28.70
N ARG A 116 11.87 17.64 -29.50
CA ARG A 116 11.78 18.40 -30.77
C ARG A 116 10.79 17.76 -31.75
N ALA A 117 10.81 16.43 -31.88
CA ALA A 117 9.85 15.69 -32.70
C ALA A 117 8.41 15.87 -32.18
N GLY A 118 8.21 15.78 -30.86
CA GLY A 118 6.91 16.06 -30.24
C GLY A 118 6.44 17.49 -30.45
N LEU A 119 7.33 18.47 -30.36
CA LEU A 119 7.01 19.89 -30.48
C LEU A 119 6.59 20.28 -31.91
N ALA A 120 7.08 19.56 -32.93
CA ALA A 120 6.62 19.71 -34.31
C ALA A 120 5.15 19.28 -34.48
N ALA A 121 4.61 18.48 -33.56
CA ALA A 121 3.23 18.02 -33.54
C ALA A 121 2.29 18.90 -32.70
N VAL A 122 2.83 19.90 -31.98
CA VAL A 122 2.06 20.83 -31.14
C VAL A 122 1.57 22.01 -31.96
N GLU A 123 0.28 22.35 -31.87
CA GLU A 123 -0.30 23.52 -32.55
C GLU A 123 -0.86 24.57 -31.57
N THR A 124 -0.86 24.24 -30.29
CA THR A 124 -1.44 25.07 -29.23
C THR A 124 -0.46 26.14 -28.74
N GLU A 125 -0.98 27.18 -28.07
CA GLU A 125 -0.19 28.30 -27.55
C GLU A 125 0.77 27.87 -26.42
N ARG A 126 0.37 26.87 -25.64
CA ARG A 126 1.08 26.40 -24.45
C ARG A 126 1.35 24.91 -24.54
N VAL A 127 2.56 24.51 -24.15
CA VAL A 127 3.00 23.12 -24.16
C VAL A 127 3.51 22.73 -22.78
N LEU A 128 3.08 21.57 -22.29
CA LEU A 128 3.59 20.97 -21.06
C LEU A 128 4.38 19.71 -21.42
N VAL A 129 5.65 19.64 -21.04
CA VAL A 129 6.48 18.44 -21.18
C VAL A 129 6.45 17.68 -19.86
N HIS A 130 5.94 16.45 -19.87
CA HIS A 130 5.75 15.63 -18.69
C HIS A 130 6.44 14.26 -18.82
N ASP A 131 7.08 13.81 -17.76
CA ASP A 131 7.74 12.51 -17.71
C ASP A 131 6.69 11.45 -17.36
N CYS A 132 6.52 10.40 -18.19
CA CYS A 132 5.61 9.29 -17.85
C CYS A 132 5.95 8.61 -16.51
N ALA A 133 7.21 8.73 -16.08
CA ALA A 133 7.69 8.20 -14.82
C ALA A 133 7.23 8.98 -13.58
N ARG A 134 6.67 10.18 -13.75
CA ARG A 134 6.07 10.97 -12.68
C ARG A 134 4.56 10.77 -12.70
N ALA A 135 4.15 9.51 -12.68
CA ALA A 135 2.79 9.10 -13.01
C ALA A 135 1.71 9.60 -12.04
N LEU A 136 2.09 10.06 -10.85
CA LEU A 136 1.17 10.41 -9.77
C LEU A 136 1.15 11.92 -9.46
N VAL A 137 1.65 12.78 -10.35
CA VAL A 137 1.60 14.23 -10.14
C VAL A 137 0.16 14.71 -9.92
N PRO A 138 -0.14 15.44 -8.83
CA PRO A 138 -1.48 15.94 -8.57
C PRO A 138 -1.95 17.02 -9.57
N PRO A 139 -3.27 17.15 -9.80
CA PRO A 139 -3.84 18.19 -10.66
C PRO A 139 -3.42 19.62 -10.28
N SER A 140 -3.24 19.91 -9.00
CA SER A 140 -2.83 21.24 -8.52
C SER A 140 -1.49 21.69 -9.12
N VAL A 141 -0.56 20.76 -9.34
CA VAL A 141 0.75 21.08 -9.93
C VAL A 141 0.61 21.53 -11.39
N PHE A 142 -0.29 20.90 -12.15
CA PHE A 142 -0.59 21.33 -13.53
C PHE A 142 -1.23 22.72 -13.53
N ALA A 143 -2.15 22.99 -12.60
CA ALA A 143 -2.81 24.28 -12.46
C ALA A 143 -1.82 25.39 -12.11
N ASP A 144 -0.90 25.17 -11.17
CA ASP A 144 0.12 26.15 -10.77
C ASP A 144 1.07 26.49 -11.93
N VAL A 145 1.48 25.48 -12.71
CA VAL A 145 2.29 25.67 -13.93
C VAL A 145 1.54 26.53 -14.94
N LEU A 146 0.28 26.23 -15.22
CA LEU A 146 -0.53 27.00 -16.17
C LEU A 146 -0.84 28.42 -15.68
N ALA A 147 -1.06 28.61 -14.38
CA ALA A 147 -1.27 29.92 -13.78
C ALA A 147 -0.03 30.82 -13.96
N ALA A 148 1.17 30.29 -13.77
CA ALA A 148 2.41 31.02 -14.01
C ALA A 148 2.59 31.43 -15.48
N LEU A 149 2.26 30.55 -16.43
CA LEU A 149 2.26 30.91 -17.86
C LEU A 149 1.19 31.95 -18.19
N GLY A 150 -0.01 31.82 -17.60
CA GLY A 150 -1.09 32.80 -17.76
C GLY A 150 -0.77 34.18 -17.19
N ALA A 151 0.11 34.24 -16.18
CA ALA A 151 0.66 35.48 -15.62
C ALA A 151 1.77 36.10 -16.48
N GLY A 152 2.15 35.46 -17.59
CA GLY A 152 3.09 36.00 -18.59
C GLY A 152 4.50 35.41 -18.56
N ALA A 153 4.77 34.37 -17.77
CA ALA A 153 6.06 33.68 -17.81
C ALA A 153 6.26 32.94 -19.15
N ASP A 154 7.50 32.89 -19.64
CA ASP A 154 7.85 32.11 -20.84
C ASP A 154 7.93 30.61 -20.54
N GLY A 155 8.33 30.26 -19.32
CA GLY A 155 8.36 28.91 -18.78
C GLY A 155 7.99 28.84 -17.30
N ALA A 156 7.49 27.68 -16.88
CA ALA A 156 7.17 27.40 -15.49
C ALA A 156 7.51 25.95 -15.15
N ILE A 157 8.28 25.75 -14.08
CA ILE A 157 8.74 24.44 -13.64
C ILE A 157 8.38 24.19 -12.17
N PRO A 158 7.74 23.06 -11.84
CA PRO A 158 7.46 22.69 -10.47
C PRO A 158 8.73 22.20 -9.80
N ALA A 159 8.94 22.56 -8.54
CA ALA A 159 10.08 22.07 -7.78
C ALA A 159 9.79 21.93 -6.29
N VAL A 160 10.48 20.99 -5.65
CA VAL A 160 10.40 20.75 -4.21
C VAL A 160 11.70 21.17 -3.52
N PRO A 161 11.66 21.58 -2.23
CA PRO A 161 12.87 21.83 -1.45
C PRO A 161 13.76 20.57 -1.38
N VAL A 162 15.07 20.76 -1.47
CA VAL A 162 16.00 19.67 -1.19
C VAL A 162 16.11 19.49 0.33
N VAL A 163 15.91 18.27 0.82
CA VAL A 163 15.98 17.95 2.26
C VAL A 163 17.38 17.49 2.67
N ASP A 164 18.13 16.84 1.80
CA ASP A 164 19.47 16.37 2.11
C ASP A 164 20.53 17.47 1.96
N THR A 165 21.69 17.24 2.58
CA THR A 165 22.86 18.08 2.31
C THR A 165 23.46 17.67 0.97
N VAL A 166 23.45 18.58 -0.01
CA VAL A 166 24.04 18.33 -1.32
C VAL A 166 25.50 18.79 -1.35
N LYS A 167 26.38 17.95 -1.90
CA LYS A 167 27.78 18.27 -2.16
C LYS A 167 27.98 18.47 -3.66
N LEU A 168 28.68 19.53 -4.05
CA LEU A 168 29.30 19.59 -5.37
C LEU A 168 30.58 18.77 -5.29
N VAL A 169 30.74 17.81 -6.19
CA VAL A 169 31.91 16.94 -6.28
C VAL A 169 32.77 17.30 -7.49
N SER A 170 34.04 16.93 -7.46
CA SER A 170 34.95 17.03 -8.61
C SER A 170 34.54 16.06 -9.73
N ASP A 171 35.15 16.22 -10.90
CA ASP A 171 34.89 15.39 -12.09
C ASP A 171 35.12 13.89 -11.85
N ASP A 172 36.00 13.53 -10.90
CA ASP A 172 36.24 12.13 -10.49
C ASP A 172 35.14 11.56 -9.59
N GLY A 173 34.19 12.38 -9.13
CA GLY A 173 33.10 12.03 -8.22
C GLY A 173 33.54 11.63 -6.80
N ALA A 174 34.85 11.65 -6.50
CA ALA A 174 35.40 11.11 -5.27
C ALA A 174 35.72 12.20 -4.22
N HIS A 175 35.92 13.44 -4.65
CA HIS A 175 36.26 14.54 -3.76
C HIS A 175 35.17 15.62 -3.73
N ILE A 176 34.98 16.22 -2.56
CA ILE A 176 34.02 17.31 -2.37
C ILE A 176 34.67 18.62 -2.83
N SER A 177 34.06 19.29 -3.80
CA SER A 177 34.46 20.64 -4.23
C SER A 177 33.83 21.73 -3.37
N SER A 178 32.52 21.63 -3.08
CA SER A 178 31.83 22.60 -2.23
C SER A 178 30.51 22.07 -1.66
N THR A 179 29.90 22.80 -0.73
CA THR A 179 28.56 22.51 -0.19
C THR A 179 27.67 23.73 -0.41
N PRO A 180 26.81 23.73 -1.45
CA PRO A 180 25.89 24.84 -1.67
C PRO A 180 24.88 24.99 -0.52
N PRO A 181 24.42 26.21 -0.20
CA PRO A 181 23.39 26.42 0.82
C PRO A 181 22.06 25.80 0.36
N ARG A 182 21.60 24.76 1.07
CA ARG A 182 20.39 23.99 0.76
C ARG A 182 19.13 24.85 0.56
N SER A 183 19.03 26.00 1.24
CA SER A 183 17.93 26.95 1.08
C SER A 183 17.76 27.49 -0.35
N ARG A 184 18.85 27.51 -1.13
CA ARG A 184 18.88 27.93 -2.55
C ARG A 184 18.75 26.77 -3.53
N LEU A 185 18.62 25.53 -3.06
CA LEU A 185 18.50 24.35 -3.92
C LEU A 185 17.05 23.89 -4.02
N ARG A 186 16.66 23.45 -5.22
CA ARG A 186 15.36 22.84 -5.50
C ARG A 186 15.55 21.61 -6.36
N ALA A 187 14.77 20.56 -6.09
CA ALA A 187 14.67 19.39 -6.96
C ALA A 187 13.52 19.62 -7.94
N VAL A 188 13.86 19.80 -9.21
CA VAL A 188 12.90 20.10 -10.27
C VAL A 188 12.08 18.85 -10.64
N GLN A 189 10.82 19.10 -10.94
CA GLN A 189 9.84 18.10 -11.34
C GLN A 189 9.27 18.42 -12.73
N THR A 190 8.42 17.54 -13.24
CA THR A 190 7.58 17.80 -14.42
C THR A 190 6.11 17.57 -14.01
N PRO A 191 5.11 18.19 -14.66
CA PRO A 191 5.14 18.86 -15.97
C PRO A 191 5.94 20.17 -15.97
N GLN A 192 6.77 20.38 -16.98
CA GLN A 192 7.37 21.69 -17.25
C GLN A 192 6.55 22.39 -18.33
N GLY A 193 5.99 23.55 -18.03
CA GLY A 193 5.14 24.31 -18.93
C GLY A 193 5.89 25.42 -19.64
N PHE A 194 5.57 25.66 -20.90
CA PHE A 194 6.20 26.69 -21.72
C PHE A 194 5.21 27.33 -22.68
N ARG A 195 5.48 28.58 -23.09
CA ARG A 195 4.92 29.11 -24.34
C ARG A 195 5.51 28.33 -25.51
N THR A 196 4.67 27.80 -26.39
CA THR A 196 5.11 26.92 -27.47
C THR A 196 6.17 27.56 -28.36
N GLU A 197 6.02 28.84 -28.70
CA GLU A 197 7.00 29.58 -29.50
C GLU A 197 8.35 29.75 -28.80
N ALA A 198 8.35 30.02 -27.48
CA ALA A 198 9.56 30.14 -26.68
C ALA A 198 10.33 28.82 -26.65
N LEU A 199 9.63 27.70 -26.43
CA LEU A 199 10.26 26.38 -26.44
C LEU A 199 10.79 26.00 -27.83
N ARG A 200 10.07 26.33 -28.91
CA ARG A 200 10.53 26.10 -30.29
C ARG A 200 11.80 26.90 -30.59
N LEU A 201 11.83 28.17 -30.18
CA LEU A 201 13.02 29.01 -30.33
C LEU A 201 14.21 28.39 -29.58
N ALA A 202 14.00 27.95 -28.35
CA ALA A 202 15.03 27.30 -27.54
C ALA A 202 15.62 26.03 -28.20
N HIS A 203 14.77 25.19 -28.80
CA HIS A 203 15.20 23.97 -29.51
C HIS A 203 15.79 24.20 -30.91
N SER A 204 15.68 25.41 -31.46
CA SER A 204 16.15 25.78 -32.81
C SER A 204 17.63 26.18 -32.89
N ARG A 205 18.29 26.45 -31.75
CA ARG A 205 19.67 26.95 -31.74
C ARG A 205 20.69 25.86 -32.15
N PRO A 206 21.55 26.11 -33.16
CA PRO A 206 22.68 25.24 -33.48
C PRO A 206 23.73 25.26 -32.37
N GLY A 207 24.37 24.11 -32.08
CA GLY A 207 25.45 24.00 -31.10
C GLY A 207 24.99 23.67 -29.67
N GLY A 208 23.96 22.81 -29.56
CA GLY A 208 23.20 22.50 -28.35
C GLY A 208 23.99 22.49 -27.05
N VAL A 209 23.52 23.30 -26.09
CA VAL A 209 23.84 23.08 -24.68
C VAL A 209 23.29 21.70 -24.33
N GLU A 210 24.10 20.86 -23.72
CA GLU A 210 23.66 19.58 -23.15
C GLU A 210 22.74 19.87 -21.95
N ALA A 211 21.47 20.11 -22.25
CA ALA A 211 20.48 20.54 -21.28
C ALA A 211 19.83 19.31 -20.62
N THR A 212 19.85 19.29 -19.29
CA THR A 212 19.25 18.19 -18.52
C THR A 212 17.73 18.25 -18.48
N ASP A 213 17.16 19.44 -18.72
CA ASP A 213 15.73 19.68 -18.89
C ASP A 213 15.46 20.81 -19.91
N ASP A 214 14.19 21.06 -20.23
CA ASP A 214 13.81 22.05 -21.24
C ASP A 214 13.90 23.50 -20.72
N ALA A 215 13.81 23.69 -19.41
CA ALA A 215 13.95 25.00 -18.77
C ALA A 215 15.35 25.59 -18.96
N MET A 216 16.40 24.76 -18.82
CA MET A 216 17.78 25.19 -19.09
C MET A 216 17.97 25.80 -20.48
N LEU A 217 17.22 25.32 -21.49
CA LEU A 217 17.29 25.87 -22.85
C LEU A 217 16.70 27.27 -22.93
N LEU A 218 15.59 27.54 -22.22
CA LEU A 218 14.98 28.87 -22.14
C LEU A 218 15.85 29.84 -21.31
N GLU A 219 16.42 29.37 -20.21
CA GLU A 219 17.34 30.15 -19.37
C GLU A 219 18.56 30.63 -20.17
N ALA A 220 19.11 29.77 -21.05
CA ALA A 220 20.20 30.13 -21.96
C ALA A 220 19.81 31.19 -23.00
N LEU A 221 18.51 31.42 -23.24
CA LEU A 221 17.98 32.51 -24.04
C LEU A 221 17.70 33.79 -23.23
N GLY A 222 17.81 33.73 -21.90
CA GLY A 222 17.42 34.82 -20.99
C GLY A 222 15.91 35.01 -20.85
N LEU A 223 15.11 33.98 -21.17
CA LEU A 223 13.65 34.01 -21.03
C LEU A 223 13.22 33.78 -19.57
N ASP A 224 12.03 34.27 -19.19
CA ASP A 224 11.53 34.17 -17.82
C ASP A 224 11.01 32.76 -17.51
N VAL A 225 11.79 31.98 -16.77
CA VAL A 225 11.40 30.66 -16.26
C VAL A 225 11.10 30.75 -14.75
N ARG A 226 9.85 30.50 -14.37
CA ARG A 226 9.38 30.58 -13.00
C ARG A 226 9.39 29.23 -12.30
N LEU A 227 9.81 29.23 -11.04
CA LEU A 227 9.58 28.11 -10.14
C LEU A 227 8.16 28.20 -9.57
N VAL A 228 7.44 27.09 -9.63
CA VAL A 228 6.14 26.91 -8.95
C VAL A 228 6.24 25.79 -7.90
N PRO A 229 5.33 25.74 -6.90
CA PRO A 229 5.32 24.64 -5.94
C PRO A 229 5.19 23.27 -6.63
N GLY A 230 6.14 22.37 -6.34
CA GLY A 230 6.02 20.96 -6.69
C GLY A 230 5.25 20.16 -5.63
N HIS A 231 5.18 18.84 -5.82
CA HIS A 231 4.52 17.94 -4.87
C HIS A 231 5.31 16.64 -4.66
N ALA A 232 5.29 16.09 -3.44
CA ALA A 232 6.01 14.85 -3.12
C ALA A 232 5.54 13.66 -3.99
N ASP A 233 4.23 13.52 -4.18
CA ASP A 233 3.62 12.53 -5.09
C ASP A 233 4.07 12.66 -6.55
N GLY A 234 4.67 13.79 -6.94
CA GLY A 234 5.32 13.96 -8.24
C GLY A 234 6.69 13.27 -8.34
N LEU A 235 7.01 12.31 -7.47
CA LEU A 235 8.25 11.55 -7.52
C LEU A 235 8.45 10.89 -8.88
N LYS A 236 9.70 10.75 -9.30
CA LYS A 236 10.05 10.05 -10.53
C LYS A 236 10.29 8.59 -10.19
N VAL A 237 9.43 7.69 -10.64
CA VAL A 237 9.62 6.25 -10.47
C VAL A 237 10.83 5.81 -11.29
N THR A 238 11.93 5.41 -10.64
CA THR A 238 13.21 5.08 -11.30
C THR A 238 13.80 3.75 -10.88
N GLY A 239 13.45 3.24 -9.70
CA GLY A 239 13.88 1.95 -9.20
C GLY A 239 12.84 1.30 -8.27
N PRO A 240 13.16 0.12 -7.69
CA PRO A 240 12.19 -0.68 -6.93
C PRO A 240 11.57 0.03 -5.72
N LEU A 241 12.35 0.83 -4.97
CA LEU A 241 11.82 1.57 -3.83
C LEU A 241 10.79 2.63 -4.26
N ASP A 242 11.01 3.28 -5.41
CA ASP A 242 10.06 4.27 -5.93
C ASP A 242 8.73 3.62 -6.32
N VAL A 243 8.76 2.36 -6.77
CA VAL A 243 7.54 1.58 -7.06
C VAL A 243 6.75 1.38 -5.77
N VAL A 244 7.37 0.92 -4.69
CA VAL A 244 6.72 0.75 -3.38
C VAL A 244 6.06 2.05 -2.90
N LEU A 245 6.78 3.17 -3.01
CA LEU A 245 6.26 4.49 -2.65
C LEU A 245 5.07 4.89 -3.54
N ALA A 246 5.17 4.69 -4.85
CA ALA A 246 4.10 5.00 -5.79
C ALA A 246 2.84 4.14 -5.56
N GLU A 247 3.00 2.86 -5.23
CA GLU A 247 1.89 1.97 -4.89
C GLU A 247 1.17 2.42 -3.61
N HIS A 248 1.93 2.86 -2.60
CA HIS A 248 1.37 3.40 -1.38
C HIS A 248 0.61 4.72 -1.61
N ILE A 249 1.12 5.61 -2.44
CA ILE A 249 0.41 6.86 -2.80
C ILE A 249 -0.91 6.56 -3.50
N LEU A 250 -0.93 5.60 -4.44
CA LEU A 250 -2.16 5.17 -5.10
C LEU A 250 -3.17 4.59 -4.11
N ALA A 251 -2.70 3.73 -3.20
CA ALA A 251 -3.52 3.17 -2.14
C ALA A 251 -4.21 4.25 -1.29
N ALA A 252 -3.46 5.26 -0.86
CA ALA A 252 -3.96 6.35 -0.04
C ALA A 252 -4.99 7.25 -0.75
N ARG A 253 -4.95 7.32 -2.10
CA ARG A 253 -5.92 8.11 -2.90
C ARG A 253 -7.24 7.38 -3.14
N GLU A 254 -7.24 6.06 -3.03
CA GLU A 254 -8.43 5.21 -3.19
C GLU A 254 -9.26 5.14 -1.89
N GLU A 255 -8.68 5.51 -0.74
CA GLU A 255 -9.42 5.62 0.51
C GLU A 255 -10.36 6.83 0.49
N PRO A 256 -11.68 6.67 0.69
CA PRO A 256 -12.58 7.80 0.84
C PRO A 256 -12.17 8.60 2.07
N ALA A 257 -12.13 9.93 1.95
CA ALA A 257 -11.88 10.83 3.07
C ALA A 257 -12.83 10.47 4.22
N GLY A 258 -12.29 9.80 5.24
CA GLY A 258 -13.03 9.43 6.43
C GLY A 258 -13.59 10.69 7.12
N PRO A 259 -14.69 10.58 7.88
CA PRO A 259 -15.19 11.72 8.64
C PRO A 259 -14.07 12.25 9.54
N SER A 260 -13.81 13.56 9.42
CA SER A 260 -12.93 14.31 10.31
C SER A 260 -13.26 13.96 11.76
N SER A 261 -12.34 13.23 12.40
CA SER A 261 -12.39 12.93 13.83
C SER A 261 -12.17 14.24 14.59
N SER A 262 -13.25 14.97 14.84
CA SER A 262 -13.28 15.94 15.93
C SER A 262 -13.20 15.14 17.24
N ILE A 263 -12.12 15.35 18.00
CA ILE A 263 -11.95 14.78 19.34
C ILE A 263 -13.07 15.37 20.24
N PRO A 264 -13.97 14.56 20.83
CA PRO A 264 -14.94 15.09 21.78
C PRO A 264 -14.23 15.43 23.09
N THR A 265 -14.41 16.66 23.56
CA THR A 265 -13.98 17.11 24.89
C THR A 265 -14.72 16.30 25.98
N PRO A 266 -14.06 15.86 27.06
CA PRO A 266 -14.69 15.00 28.06
C PRO A 266 -15.72 15.79 28.90
N GLY A 267 -16.99 15.42 28.79
CA GLY A 267 -18.07 15.90 29.65
C GLY A 267 -18.86 14.74 30.26
N GLY A 268 -18.69 14.54 31.57
CA GLY A 268 -19.67 14.03 32.56
C GLY A 268 -20.36 12.66 32.34
N PRO A 269 -20.48 11.81 33.38
CA PRO A 269 -21.07 10.48 33.23
C PRO A 269 -22.60 10.56 33.21
N ALA A 270 -23.21 10.26 32.06
CA ALA A 270 -24.61 9.87 31.99
C ALA A 270 -24.69 8.35 31.82
N MET A 271 -25.23 7.66 32.84
CA MET A 271 -25.56 6.24 32.75
C MET A 271 -26.62 6.03 31.66
N VAL A 272 -26.24 5.34 30.59
CA VAL A 272 -27.18 4.81 29.61
C VAL A 272 -27.30 3.30 29.86
N THR A 273 -28.49 2.88 30.29
CA THR A 273 -28.89 1.46 30.35
C THR A 273 -28.84 0.84 28.96
N PRO A 274 -28.24 -0.35 28.78
CA PRO A 274 -28.16 -0.99 27.47
C PRO A 274 -29.53 -1.58 27.10
N GLN A 275 -30.19 -1.01 26.09
CA GLN A 275 -31.17 -1.74 25.30
C GLN A 275 -30.43 -2.44 24.17
N SER A 276 -30.61 -3.76 24.06
CA SER A 276 -30.05 -4.58 23.00
C SER A 276 -30.59 -4.14 21.63
N PRO A 277 -29.77 -3.70 20.67
CA PRO A 277 -30.23 -3.48 19.31
C PRO A 277 -30.16 -4.81 18.55
N GLN A 278 -31.32 -5.36 18.24
CA GLN A 278 -31.48 -6.28 17.10
C GLN A 278 -31.33 -5.44 15.83
N GLY A 279 -30.09 -5.17 15.43
CA GLY A 279 -29.76 -4.45 14.20
C GLY A 279 -28.94 -5.34 13.30
N SER A 280 -29.41 -5.55 12.06
CA SER A 280 -28.60 -6.08 10.97
C SER A 280 -27.28 -5.32 10.93
N GLN A 281 -26.17 -5.99 11.22
CA GLN A 281 -24.85 -5.37 11.14
C GLN A 281 -24.63 -4.93 9.70
N THR A 282 -24.71 -3.63 9.44
CA THR A 282 -24.19 -3.06 8.20
C THR A 282 -22.68 -3.28 8.25
N LEU A 283 -22.21 -4.29 7.51
CA LEU A 283 -20.79 -4.58 7.35
C LEU A 283 -20.10 -3.29 6.90
N LEU A 284 -19.10 -2.85 7.66
CA LEU A 284 -18.22 -1.77 7.22
C LEU A 284 -17.63 -2.17 5.86
N PRO A 285 -17.41 -1.23 4.93
CA PRO A 285 -16.78 -1.55 3.65
C PRO A 285 -15.44 -2.25 3.92
N GLU A 286 -15.29 -3.47 3.38
CA GLU A 286 -14.06 -4.26 3.53
C GLU A 286 -12.88 -3.47 2.94
N PRO A 287 -11.69 -3.50 3.57
CA PRO A 287 -10.53 -2.74 3.12
C PRO A 287 -10.14 -3.12 1.68
N ALA A 288 -9.72 -2.13 0.89
CA ALA A 288 -9.39 -2.27 -0.54
C ALA A 288 -8.18 -3.17 -0.84
N PHE A 289 -7.47 -3.63 0.19
CA PHE A 289 -6.36 -4.57 0.10
C PHE A 289 -6.64 -5.81 0.94
N PRO A 290 -6.11 -6.98 0.55
CA PRO A 290 -6.17 -8.18 1.37
C PRO A 290 -5.36 -7.99 2.65
N MET A 291 -5.99 -7.37 3.66
CA MET A 291 -5.36 -7.12 4.95
C MET A 291 -5.16 -8.46 5.67
N PRO A 292 -3.98 -8.69 6.27
CA PRO A 292 -3.82 -9.77 7.22
C PRO A 292 -4.87 -9.64 8.33
N ARG A 293 -5.50 -10.76 8.67
CA ARG A 293 -6.50 -10.86 9.72
C ARG A 293 -5.88 -11.58 10.90
N THR A 294 -6.28 -11.14 12.09
CA THR A 294 -5.92 -11.80 13.33
C THR A 294 -7.15 -12.42 13.97
N GLY A 295 -6.97 -13.55 14.63
CA GLY A 295 -7.98 -14.20 15.45
C GLY A 295 -7.39 -14.51 16.80
N VAL A 296 -8.21 -14.40 17.84
CA VAL A 296 -7.87 -14.78 19.22
C VAL A 296 -8.89 -15.79 19.71
N ALA A 297 -8.42 -16.78 20.46
CA ALA A 297 -9.26 -17.79 21.06
C ALA A 297 -8.73 -18.23 22.42
N VAL A 298 -9.65 -18.71 23.25
CA VAL A 298 -9.38 -19.27 24.56
C VAL A 298 -10.08 -20.61 24.64
N ASP A 299 -9.35 -21.64 25.07
CA ASP A 299 -9.95 -22.92 25.45
C ASP A 299 -9.59 -23.26 26.90
N VAL A 300 -10.49 -23.97 27.58
CA VAL A 300 -10.36 -24.34 29.00
C VAL A 300 -10.91 -25.74 29.22
N HIS A 301 -10.10 -26.62 29.80
CA HIS A 301 -10.55 -27.95 30.24
C HIS A 301 -10.25 -28.17 31.71
N GLY A 302 -11.21 -28.79 32.40
CA GLY A 302 -11.01 -29.32 33.75
C GLY A 302 -10.12 -30.55 33.71
N PHE A 303 -9.44 -30.84 34.82
CA PHE A 303 -8.77 -32.13 34.96
C PHE A 303 -9.78 -33.26 35.22
N SER A 304 -9.52 -34.42 34.64
CA SER A 304 -10.32 -35.64 34.82
C SER A 304 -9.80 -36.50 35.97
N ASP A 305 -10.71 -37.25 36.58
CA ASP A 305 -10.40 -38.30 37.57
C ASP A 305 -10.37 -39.72 36.94
N ASP A 306 -10.65 -39.86 35.63
CA ASP A 306 -10.60 -41.15 34.96
C ASP A 306 -9.14 -41.60 34.74
N PRO A 307 -8.67 -42.66 35.42
CA PRO A 307 -7.28 -43.11 35.33
C PRO A 307 -6.93 -43.73 33.97
N ARG A 308 -7.92 -43.94 33.08
CA ARG A 308 -7.71 -44.48 31.73
C ARG A 308 -7.41 -43.39 30.70
N ARG A 309 -7.69 -42.13 31.01
CA ARG A 309 -7.39 -41.00 30.12
C ARG A 309 -5.90 -40.67 30.17
N VAL A 310 -5.37 -40.27 29.02
CA VAL A 310 -3.99 -39.78 28.88
C VAL A 310 -4.04 -38.28 28.73
N LEU A 311 -3.11 -37.56 29.36
CA LEU A 311 -2.96 -36.13 29.15
C LEU A 311 -2.39 -35.87 27.76
N TRP A 312 -3.22 -35.32 26.87
CA TRP A 312 -2.79 -34.73 25.62
C TRP A 312 -2.72 -33.22 25.77
N LEU A 313 -1.56 -32.65 25.44
CA LEU A 313 -1.32 -31.22 25.54
C LEU A 313 -0.29 -30.78 24.51
N ALA A 314 -0.69 -29.88 23.63
CA ALA A 314 0.11 -29.38 22.51
C ALA A 314 0.53 -30.48 21.52
N CYS A 315 -0.39 -31.40 21.24
CA CYS A 315 -0.27 -32.59 20.40
C CYS A 315 0.78 -33.60 20.88
N LEU A 316 1.09 -33.58 22.18
CA LEU A 316 2.02 -34.51 22.83
C LEU A 316 1.31 -35.24 23.96
N ASP A 317 1.67 -36.51 24.17
CA ASP A 317 1.29 -37.27 25.35
C ASP A 317 2.15 -36.87 26.55
N TRP A 318 1.58 -36.77 27.75
CA TRP A 318 2.32 -36.45 28.98
C TRP A 318 2.19 -37.58 30.00
N PRO A 319 3.10 -38.58 29.97
CA PRO A 319 2.99 -39.76 30.81
C PRO A 319 3.04 -39.44 32.31
N GLY A 320 2.11 -40.03 33.07
CA GLY A 320 2.06 -39.88 34.53
C GLY A 320 1.39 -38.59 35.02
N GLU A 321 0.97 -37.71 34.11
CA GLU A 321 0.23 -36.49 34.44
C GLU A 321 -1.29 -36.73 34.39
N ARG A 322 -2.03 -35.90 35.14
CA ARG A 322 -3.50 -35.98 35.18
C ARG A 322 -4.08 -35.51 33.85
N ALA A 323 -4.96 -36.32 33.26
CA ALA A 323 -5.60 -36.01 31.99
C ALA A 323 -6.67 -34.92 32.11
N LEU A 324 -7.09 -34.38 30.97
CA LEU A 324 -8.16 -33.38 30.88
C LEU A 324 -9.51 -34.04 30.59
N GLU A 325 -10.60 -33.39 30.99
CA GLU A 325 -11.96 -33.75 30.60
C GLU A 325 -12.22 -33.35 29.13
N GLY A 326 -13.18 -33.99 28.46
CA GLY A 326 -13.56 -33.62 27.09
C GLY A 326 -14.17 -34.74 26.27
N HIS A 327 -14.84 -34.40 25.16
CA HIS A 327 -15.36 -35.36 24.18
C HIS A 327 -14.30 -35.79 23.15
N SER A 328 -13.24 -34.97 23.00
CA SER A 328 -12.00 -35.27 22.27
C SER A 328 -10.91 -35.78 23.25
N ASP A 329 -9.67 -35.83 22.78
CA ASP A 329 -8.49 -36.08 23.63
C ASP A 329 -8.20 -34.96 24.66
N GLY A 330 -8.96 -33.85 24.61
CA GLY A 330 -8.94 -32.78 25.59
C GLY A 330 -7.79 -31.77 25.41
N ASP A 331 -7.12 -31.78 24.25
CA ASP A 331 -5.94 -30.95 24.01
C ASP A 331 -6.28 -29.46 23.88
N VAL A 332 -6.28 -28.78 25.03
CA VAL A 332 -6.61 -27.35 25.15
C VAL A 332 -5.75 -26.45 24.26
N VAL A 333 -4.50 -26.82 23.98
CA VAL A 333 -3.58 -26.00 23.18
C VAL A 333 -3.92 -26.14 21.71
N ALA A 334 -4.18 -27.36 21.25
CA ALA A 334 -4.57 -27.61 19.86
C ALA A 334 -5.94 -26.98 19.55
N HIS A 335 -6.89 -27.09 20.47
CA HIS A 335 -8.21 -26.48 20.34
C HIS A 335 -8.15 -24.95 20.27
N ALA A 336 -7.42 -24.29 21.19
CA ALA A 336 -7.25 -22.84 21.14
C ALA A 336 -6.59 -22.38 19.83
N CYS A 337 -5.58 -23.12 19.33
CA CYS A 337 -4.97 -22.83 18.03
C CYS A 337 -5.98 -22.95 16.87
N ALA A 338 -6.83 -23.99 16.88
CA ALA A 338 -7.85 -24.21 15.86
C ALA A 338 -8.91 -23.07 15.87
N ASP A 339 -9.41 -22.69 17.04
CA ASP A 339 -10.36 -21.57 17.16
C ASP A 339 -9.74 -20.23 16.80
N ALA A 340 -8.45 -20.01 17.09
CA ALA A 340 -7.77 -18.78 16.66
C ALA A 340 -7.70 -18.69 15.12
N LEU A 341 -7.49 -19.81 14.42
CA LEU A 341 -7.55 -19.87 12.96
C LEU A 341 -8.98 -19.62 12.43
N PHE A 342 -9.99 -20.20 13.05
CA PHE A 342 -11.39 -19.99 12.65
C PHE A 342 -11.85 -18.54 12.89
N SER A 343 -11.45 -17.96 14.01
CA SER A 343 -11.66 -16.54 14.35
C SER A 343 -10.98 -15.63 13.32
N ALA A 344 -9.72 -15.92 12.96
CA ALA A 344 -8.95 -15.11 12.00
C ALA A 344 -9.52 -15.19 10.57
N SER A 345 -9.94 -16.37 10.13
CA SER A 345 -10.53 -16.61 8.81
C SER A 345 -12.02 -16.25 8.75
N GLY A 346 -12.68 -16.12 9.91
CA GLY A 346 -14.10 -15.84 10.03
C GLY A 346 -14.97 -17.00 9.58
N ILE A 347 -14.54 -18.26 9.74
CA ILE A 347 -15.35 -19.43 9.38
C ILE A 347 -16.13 -20.02 10.56
N GLY A 348 -15.95 -19.48 11.76
CA GLY A 348 -16.69 -19.85 12.95
C GLY A 348 -15.78 -20.15 14.14
N ASP A 349 -16.09 -21.25 14.82
CA ASP A 349 -15.40 -21.81 15.99
C ASP A 349 -15.57 -23.36 15.96
N LEU A 350 -14.93 -24.08 16.88
CA LEU A 350 -14.98 -25.54 16.98
C LEU A 350 -16.43 -26.06 17.07
N GLY A 351 -17.28 -25.39 17.85
CA GLY A 351 -18.66 -25.80 18.06
C GLY A 351 -19.51 -25.70 16.80
N SER A 352 -19.37 -24.60 16.06
CA SER A 352 -20.08 -24.35 14.80
C SER A 352 -19.53 -25.15 13.62
N VAL A 353 -18.21 -25.36 13.55
CA VAL A 353 -17.55 -26.03 12.42
C VAL A 353 -17.61 -27.56 12.54
N PHE A 354 -17.40 -28.11 13.74
CA PHE A 354 -17.38 -29.55 13.96
C PHE A 354 -18.65 -30.10 14.60
N GLY A 355 -19.47 -29.26 15.25
CA GLY A 355 -20.64 -29.73 15.99
C GLY A 355 -20.28 -30.66 17.14
N VAL A 356 -21.30 -31.07 17.91
CA VAL A 356 -21.15 -32.06 18.99
C VAL A 356 -21.52 -33.49 18.56
N ASP A 357 -22.17 -33.64 17.40
CA ASP A 357 -22.80 -34.90 16.95
C ASP A 357 -22.22 -35.47 15.64
N ARG A 358 -21.14 -34.90 15.08
CA ARG A 358 -20.47 -35.42 13.88
C ARG A 358 -19.79 -36.77 14.20
N PRO A 359 -20.28 -37.91 13.69
CA PRO A 359 -19.76 -39.24 14.06
C PRO A 359 -18.30 -39.43 13.63
N ASP A 360 -17.90 -38.75 12.55
CA ASP A 360 -16.54 -38.74 12.03
C ASP A 360 -15.58 -37.96 12.92
N MET A 361 -16.04 -37.06 13.81
CA MET A 361 -15.20 -36.24 14.69
C MET A 361 -15.23 -36.70 16.16
N ALA A 362 -16.04 -37.70 16.50
CA ALA A 362 -16.09 -38.27 17.84
C ALA A 362 -14.72 -38.82 18.27
N GLY A 363 -14.20 -38.35 19.41
CA GLY A 363 -12.88 -38.74 19.91
C GLY A 363 -11.70 -38.28 19.02
N ALA A 364 -11.88 -37.25 18.19
CA ALA A 364 -10.79 -36.71 17.39
C ALA A 364 -9.62 -36.24 18.28
N SER A 365 -8.39 -36.47 17.81
CA SER A 365 -7.21 -35.92 18.47
C SER A 365 -7.04 -34.43 18.20
N GLY A 366 -6.36 -33.72 19.09
CA GLY A 366 -5.97 -32.32 18.90
C GLY A 366 -5.19 -32.12 17.59
N GLU A 367 -4.36 -33.10 17.21
CA GLU A 367 -3.68 -33.12 15.91
C GLU A 367 -4.66 -33.10 14.74
N ARG A 368 -5.69 -33.95 14.79
CA ARG A 368 -6.70 -33.99 13.73
C ARG A 368 -7.52 -32.71 13.68
N ILE A 369 -7.89 -32.17 14.83
CA ILE A 369 -8.66 -30.92 14.94
C ILE A 369 -7.86 -29.75 14.36
N LEU A 370 -6.61 -29.56 14.79
CA LEU A 370 -5.74 -28.48 14.30
C LEU A 370 -5.43 -28.63 12.81
N GLY A 371 -5.12 -29.85 12.36
CA GLY A 371 -4.84 -30.12 10.94
C GLY A 371 -6.05 -29.80 10.06
N GLU A 372 -7.25 -30.16 10.51
CA GLU A 372 -8.49 -29.87 9.80
C GLU A 372 -8.84 -28.37 9.82
N ALA A 373 -8.64 -27.69 10.95
CA ALA A 373 -8.80 -26.24 11.03
C ALA A 373 -7.86 -25.49 10.08
N ALA A 374 -6.60 -25.95 9.99
CA ALA A 374 -5.62 -25.40 9.05
C ALA A 374 -5.98 -25.69 7.59
N ARG A 375 -6.58 -26.86 7.28
CA ARG A 375 -7.11 -27.17 5.93
C ARG A 375 -8.26 -26.25 5.56
N LEU A 376 -9.28 -26.15 6.43
CA LEU A 376 -10.46 -25.31 6.21
C LEU A 376 -10.11 -23.82 6.09
N THR A 377 -9.14 -23.35 6.88
CA THR A 377 -8.62 -21.97 6.76
C THR A 377 -8.02 -21.71 5.37
N ARG A 378 -7.30 -22.68 4.81
CA ARG A 378 -6.75 -22.57 3.45
C ARG A 378 -7.83 -22.62 2.38
N GLU A 379 -8.82 -23.50 2.54
CA GLU A 379 -9.97 -23.58 1.63
C GLU A 379 -10.84 -22.33 1.64
N ALA A 380 -10.89 -21.61 2.76
CA ALA A 380 -11.51 -20.30 2.88
C ALA A 380 -10.72 -19.18 2.18
N GLY A 381 -9.60 -19.51 1.51
CA GLY A 381 -8.79 -18.57 0.72
C GLY A 381 -7.69 -17.87 1.51
N PHE A 382 -7.24 -18.43 2.64
CA PHE A 382 -6.20 -17.82 3.46
C PHE A 382 -4.89 -18.62 3.49
N VAL A 383 -3.77 -17.92 3.52
CA VAL A 383 -2.46 -18.43 3.93
C VAL A 383 -2.29 -18.17 5.43
N ILE A 384 -1.82 -19.17 6.16
CA ILE A 384 -1.53 -19.04 7.59
C ILE A 384 -0.12 -18.44 7.74
N GLY A 385 -0.02 -17.27 8.37
CA GLY A 385 1.25 -16.60 8.65
C GLY A 385 1.96 -17.22 9.85
N ASN A 386 1.32 -17.20 11.02
CA ASN A 386 1.80 -17.85 12.23
C ASN A 386 0.68 -18.06 13.25
N ILE A 387 0.93 -18.91 14.25
CA ILE A 387 0.12 -19.04 15.46
C ILE A 387 1.04 -18.81 16.67
N ALA A 388 0.56 -18.08 17.67
CA ALA A 388 1.21 -17.97 18.97
C ALA A 388 0.22 -18.41 20.04
N VAL A 389 0.64 -19.28 20.95
CA VAL A 389 -0.22 -19.81 22.02
C VAL A 389 0.48 -19.76 23.37
N GLN A 390 -0.25 -19.34 24.39
CA GLN A 390 0.19 -19.36 25.78
C GLN A 390 -0.63 -20.36 26.57
N LEU A 391 0.03 -21.39 27.10
CA LEU A 391 -0.52 -22.30 28.09
C LEU A 391 -0.51 -21.62 29.47
N VAL A 392 -1.64 -21.64 30.16
CA VAL A 392 -1.77 -21.18 31.54
C VAL A 392 -2.15 -22.38 32.41
N ALA A 393 -1.18 -22.93 33.13
CA ALA A 393 -1.36 -24.14 33.92
C ALA A 393 -0.37 -24.19 35.09
N GLN A 394 -0.79 -24.75 36.23
CA GLN A 394 0.10 -24.97 37.37
C GLN A 394 1.00 -26.22 37.19
N GLY A 395 0.65 -27.11 36.27
CA GLY A 395 1.41 -28.29 35.84
C GLY A 395 0.74 -28.93 34.61
N PRO A 396 1.45 -29.74 33.82
CA PRO A 396 2.86 -30.15 33.98
C PRO A 396 3.87 -29.02 33.75
N VAL A 397 5.14 -29.23 34.14
CA VAL A 397 6.22 -28.30 33.81
C VAL A 397 6.49 -28.38 32.31
N PHE A 398 6.05 -27.36 31.56
CA PHE A 398 6.03 -27.39 30.11
C PHE A 398 7.40 -27.19 29.44
N SER A 399 8.28 -26.40 30.07
CA SER A 399 9.56 -25.93 29.49
C SER A 399 10.44 -27.01 28.82
N PRO A 400 10.63 -28.22 29.40
CA PRO A 400 11.49 -29.25 28.81
C PRO A 400 11.02 -29.76 27.44
N ARG A 401 9.72 -29.67 27.13
CA ARG A 401 9.14 -30.16 25.87
C ARG A 401 8.58 -29.05 24.98
N ARG A 402 8.83 -27.78 25.33
CA ARG A 402 8.30 -26.62 24.58
C ARG A 402 8.72 -26.65 23.11
N GLU A 403 9.99 -26.92 22.82
CA GLU A 403 10.48 -26.94 21.44
C GLU A 403 9.90 -28.11 20.64
N GLU A 404 9.70 -29.27 21.29
CA GLU A 404 9.05 -30.43 20.69
C GLU A 404 7.59 -30.11 20.33
N ALA A 405 6.85 -29.52 21.27
CA ALA A 405 5.47 -29.09 21.07
C ALA A 405 5.35 -28.07 19.94
N GLN A 406 6.22 -27.06 19.91
CA GLN A 406 6.26 -26.06 18.84
C GLN A 406 6.46 -26.70 17.46
N ARG A 407 7.43 -27.62 17.34
CA ARG A 407 7.66 -28.33 16.07
C ARG A 407 6.44 -29.14 15.67
N ARG A 408 5.87 -29.92 16.59
CA ARG A 408 4.72 -30.77 16.30
C ARG A 408 3.50 -29.97 15.85
N LEU A 409 3.17 -28.91 16.58
CA LEU A 409 2.08 -27.99 16.20
C LEU A 409 2.35 -27.31 14.86
N SER A 410 3.60 -26.90 14.60
CA SER A 410 3.97 -26.25 13.33
C SER A 410 3.83 -27.17 12.13
N GLU A 411 4.23 -28.44 12.28
CA GLU A 411 4.05 -29.48 11.26
C GLU A 411 2.58 -29.70 10.93
N ILE A 412 1.75 -29.83 11.97
CA ILE A 412 0.30 -30.07 11.82
C ILE A 412 -0.40 -28.85 11.21
N ALA A 413 -0.11 -27.65 11.70
CA ALA A 413 -0.67 -26.42 11.16
C ALA A 413 -0.15 -26.11 9.75
N GLY A 414 1.04 -26.62 9.38
CA GLY A 414 1.75 -26.26 8.16
C GLY A 414 2.16 -24.79 8.12
N ALA A 415 2.46 -24.21 9.30
CA ALA A 415 2.87 -22.82 9.51
C ALA A 415 3.61 -22.69 10.86
N PRO A 416 4.43 -21.64 11.08
CA PRO A 416 5.13 -21.44 12.35
C PRO A 416 4.16 -21.32 13.54
N VAL A 417 4.38 -22.16 14.57
CA VAL A 417 3.67 -22.10 15.86
C VAL A 417 4.67 -21.85 16.99
N THR A 418 4.43 -20.79 17.76
CA THR A 418 5.22 -20.46 18.96
C THR A 418 4.41 -20.76 20.22
N VAL A 419 5.02 -21.42 21.20
CA VAL A 419 4.35 -21.81 22.45
C VAL A 419 5.05 -21.18 23.63
N SER A 420 4.29 -20.50 24.49
CA SER A 420 4.75 -20.07 25.81
C SER A 420 3.92 -20.73 26.90
N ALA A 421 4.43 -20.74 28.13
CA ALA A 421 3.69 -21.29 29.27
C ALA A 421 3.91 -20.40 30.50
N THR A 422 2.86 -20.24 31.31
CA THR A 422 2.89 -19.49 32.57
C THR A 422 1.99 -20.14 33.61
N THR A 423 2.22 -19.82 34.89
CA THR A 423 1.33 -20.14 36.00
C THR A 423 0.49 -18.90 36.35
N THR A 424 -0.44 -19.06 37.29
CA THR A 424 -1.20 -17.95 37.89
C THR A 424 -0.82 -17.72 39.36
N ASP A 425 0.42 -18.05 39.76
CA ASP A 425 0.92 -17.95 41.13
C ASP A 425 -0.01 -18.58 42.18
N HIS A 426 -0.51 -19.79 41.90
CA HIS A 426 -1.48 -20.51 42.74
C HIS A 426 -2.85 -19.83 42.92
N LEU A 427 -3.15 -18.79 42.14
CA LEU A 427 -4.44 -18.09 42.18
C LEU A 427 -5.46 -18.66 41.18
N GLY A 428 -6.74 -18.58 41.55
CA GLY A 428 -7.85 -19.02 40.69
C GLY A 428 -7.92 -20.53 40.48
N PHE A 429 -8.84 -20.97 39.61
CA PHE A 429 -9.05 -22.39 39.32
C PHE A 429 -7.81 -23.05 38.69
N LEU A 430 -7.08 -22.29 37.87
CA LEU A 430 -5.81 -22.70 37.28
C LEU A 430 -4.73 -22.94 38.35
N GLY A 431 -4.63 -22.05 39.34
CA GLY A 431 -3.69 -22.16 40.44
C GLY A 431 -4.04 -23.28 41.44
N ARG A 432 -5.33 -23.56 41.63
CA ARG A 432 -5.84 -24.69 42.43
C ARG A 432 -5.78 -26.04 41.73
N LYS A 433 -5.26 -26.10 40.50
CA LYS A 433 -5.19 -27.33 39.67
C LYS A 433 -6.56 -27.96 39.40
N GLU A 434 -7.58 -27.13 39.22
CA GLU A 434 -8.92 -27.56 38.82
C GLU A 434 -9.00 -27.78 37.30
N GLY A 435 -8.14 -27.11 36.52
CA GLY A 435 -8.04 -27.26 35.08
C GLY A 435 -6.84 -26.52 34.48
N VAL A 436 -6.82 -26.42 33.16
CA VAL A 436 -5.82 -25.71 32.35
C VAL A 436 -6.52 -24.81 31.34
N MET A 437 -5.82 -23.77 30.90
CA MET A 437 -6.30 -22.84 29.88
C MET A 437 -5.23 -22.60 28.82
N ALA A 438 -5.63 -22.42 27.57
CA ALA A 438 -4.73 -21.92 26.52
C ALA A 438 -5.34 -20.68 25.88
N VAL A 439 -4.49 -19.69 25.61
CA VAL A 439 -4.84 -18.47 24.86
C VAL A 439 -4.03 -18.45 23.59
N ALA A 440 -4.67 -18.47 22.44
CA ALA A 440 -4.00 -18.48 21.14
C ALA A 440 -4.36 -17.25 20.32
N SER A 441 -3.39 -16.77 19.53
CA SER A 441 -3.57 -15.79 18.48
C SER A 441 -3.05 -16.33 17.16
N ALA A 442 -3.81 -16.17 16.09
CA ALA A 442 -3.40 -16.53 14.75
C ALA A 442 -3.33 -15.29 13.84
N LEU A 443 -2.44 -15.33 12.86
CA LEU A 443 -2.36 -14.38 11.76
C LEU A 443 -2.57 -15.13 10.45
N VAL A 444 -3.54 -14.68 9.64
CA VAL A 444 -3.80 -15.21 8.31
C VAL A 444 -3.82 -14.08 7.29
N ALA A 445 -3.40 -14.34 6.06
CA ALA A 445 -3.45 -13.37 4.96
C ALA A 445 -4.19 -13.98 3.77
N PRO A 446 -4.96 -13.21 2.99
CA PRO A 446 -5.60 -13.77 1.79
C PRO A 446 -4.58 -14.33 0.80
N ALA A 447 -4.89 -15.48 0.19
CA ALA A 447 -4.04 -16.12 -0.80
C ALA A 447 -3.99 -15.28 -2.09
N ALA A 448 -2.78 -15.03 -2.62
CA ALA A 448 -2.61 -14.26 -3.84
C ALA A 448 -3.30 -14.96 -5.04
N GLY A 449 -4.24 -14.28 -5.70
CA GLY A 449 -4.81 -14.71 -6.98
C GLY A 449 -6.11 -15.53 -6.93
N GLN A 450 -6.79 -15.67 -5.79
CA GLN A 450 -8.14 -16.25 -5.73
C GLN A 450 -9.17 -15.24 -5.23
N PRO A 451 -10.30 -15.02 -5.95
CA PRO A 451 -11.43 -14.28 -5.39
C PRO A 451 -11.97 -15.05 -4.18
N ARG A 452 -12.20 -14.33 -3.09
CA ARG A 452 -12.73 -14.88 -1.83
C ARG A 452 -14.13 -15.46 -2.09
N PRO A 453 -14.47 -16.65 -1.58
CA PRO A 453 -15.83 -17.17 -1.72
C PRO A 453 -16.81 -16.20 -1.05
N GLU A 454 -17.85 -15.81 -1.77
CA GLU A 454 -18.94 -14.98 -1.24
C GLU A 454 -19.57 -15.74 -0.06
N ARG A 455 -19.66 -15.08 1.11
CA ARG A 455 -20.42 -15.63 2.23
C ARG A 455 -21.89 -15.62 1.81
N GLU A 456 -22.47 -16.79 1.58
CA GLU A 456 -23.94 -16.90 1.57
C GLU A 456 -24.45 -16.51 2.97
N PRO A 457 -25.44 -15.61 3.07
CA PRO A 457 -26.03 -15.26 4.34
C PRO A 457 -26.67 -16.52 4.95
N SER A 458 -26.28 -16.82 6.18
CA SER A 458 -26.88 -17.88 6.99
C SER A 458 -28.40 -17.64 7.08
N VAL A 459 -29.18 -18.64 6.66
CA VAL A 459 -30.66 -18.63 6.69
C VAL A 459 -31.18 -18.66 8.11
#